data_AF-A0A645I8X9-F1
#
_entry.id   AF-A0A645I8X9-F1
#
_cell.length_a   1.000
_cell.length_b   1.000
_cell.length_c   1.000
_cell.angle_alpha   90.00
_cell.angle_beta   90.00
_cell.angle_gamma   90.00
#
_symmetry.space_group_name_H-M   'P 1'
#
loop_
_entity.id
_entity.type
_entity.pdbx_description
1 polymer ?
#
loop_
_entity_poly.entity_id
_entity_poly.type
_entity_poly.pdbx_seq_one_letter_code
_entity_poly.pdbx_strand_id
1 'polypeptide(L)'
;MQGYTTMVSEALEALPEPPTHVFAQAGVGSMAGAAQAVVASYGYANEPVFTILEASTANCFFRSFEQGKMVAVGGELNTIMAGLACGEINPLAWDIIKNYSSFCLSCRDEVSALGMRIWGNPLGSDEKIISGESGAIGGGVIGLLGKYHNLKTDLKLNKDSVMLFFNTEGDTFPDKYRDIVWGGLLPVEFRRRNY
;
A
#
# COMPACT_ATOMS: atom_id res chain seq x y z
N MET A 1 7.32 -11.40 12.59
CA MET A 1 6.34 -10.29 12.59
C MET A 1 6.69 -9.23 13.62
N GLN A 2 6.94 -9.58 14.90
CA GLN A 2 7.24 -8.59 15.96
C GLN A 2 8.38 -7.61 15.63
N GLY A 3 9.43 -8.00 14.92
CA GLY A 3 10.48 -7.04 14.53
C GLY A 3 9.99 -5.86 13.68
N TYR A 4 8.88 -5.99 12.94
CA TYR A 4 8.31 -4.88 12.17
C TYR A 4 7.58 -3.86 13.04
N THR A 5 7.27 -4.17 14.30
CA THR A 5 6.52 -3.25 15.16
C THR A 5 7.31 -2.00 15.48
N THR A 6 8.64 -2.07 15.52
CA THR A 6 9.51 -0.91 15.79
C THR A 6 9.25 0.23 14.80
N MET A 7 9.30 -0.05 13.49
CA MET A 7 9.03 0.96 12.44
C MET A 7 7.65 1.59 12.61
N VAL A 8 6.65 0.79 13.01
CA VAL A 8 5.27 1.25 13.14
C VAL A 8 5.13 2.13 14.38
N SER A 9 5.70 1.72 15.51
CA SER A 9 5.72 2.52 16.74
C SER A 9 6.44 3.84 16.53
N GLU A 10 7.62 3.84 15.91
CA GLU A 10 8.37 5.06 15.58
C GLU A 10 7.54 6.01 14.69
N ALA A 11 6.86 5.47 13.67
CA ALA A 11 6.01 6.27 12.80
C ALA A 11 4.84 6.90 13.58
N LEU A 12 4.15 6.13 14.43
CA LEU A 12 3.01 6.62 15.21
C LEU A 12 3.42 7.64 16.29
N GLU A 13 4.60 7.48 16.88
CA GLU A 13 5.17 8.44 17.84
C GLU A 13 5.59 9.75 17.16
N ALA A 14 6.02 9.70 15.90
CA ALA A 14 6.42 10.88 15.14
C ALA A 14 5.25 11.69 14.58
N LEU A 15 4.04 11.11 14.51
CA LEU A 15 2.87 11.80 13.98
C LEU A 15 2.38 12.91 14.93
N PRO A 16 2.09 14.13 14.44
CA PRO A 16 1.58 15.22 15.27
C PRO A 16 0.14 14.97 15.75
N GLU A 17 -0.60 14.11 15.05
CA GLU A 17 -1.97 13.72 15.36
C GLU A 17 -2.22 12.26 14.93
N PRO A 18 -3.21 11.56 15.53
CA PRO A 18 -3.51 10.17 15.16
C PRO A 18 -3.82 10.00 13.67
N PRO A 19 -3.35 8.92 13.02
CA PRO A 19 -3.72 8.64 11.66
C PRO A 19 -5.21 8.29 11.59
N THR A 20 -5.89 8.76 10.54
CA THR A 20 -7.27 8.35 10.24
C THR A 20 -7.32 7.20 9.24
N HIS A 21 -6.25 7.04 8.45
CA HIS A 21 -6.11 6.00 7.44
C HIS A 21 -4.69 5.44 7.48
N VAL A 22 -4.57 4.12 7.38
CA VAL A 22 -3.29 3.43 7.29
C VAL A 22 -3.29 2.53 6.07
N PHE A 23 -2.26 2.66 5.23
CA PHE A 23 -2.10 1.86 4.02
C PHE A 23 -0.86 0.98 4.17
N ALA A 24 -1.07 -0.32 4.13
CA ALA A 24 0.01 -1.30 4.28
C ALA A 24 -0.01 -2.29 3.12
N GLN A 25 1.10 -2.35 2.40
CA GLN A 25 1.33 -3.33 1.37
C GLN A 25 1.58 -4.73 1.94
N ALA A 26 1.10 -5.76 1.25
CA ALA A 26 1.20 -7.15 1.69
C ALA A 26 1.67 -8.06 0.54
N GLY A 27 2.76 -8.81 0.80
CA GLY A 27 2.97 -10.14 0.22
C GLY A 27 2.27 -11.17 1.10
N VAL A 28 3.03 -11.94 1.88
CA VAL A 28 2.44 -12.86 2.90
C VAL A 28 1.72 -12.14 4.06
N GLY A 29 1.84 -10.81 4.17
CA GLY A 29 1.14 -9.98 5.17
C GLY A 29 1.84 -9.76 6.51
N SER A 30 3.06 -10.25 6.70
CA SER A 30 3.78 -10.14 7.99
C SER A 30 4.01 -8.69 8.47
N MET A 31 4.35 -7.77 7.57
CA MET A 31 4.53 -6.34 7.89
C MET A 31 3.17 -5.68 8.13
N ALA A 32 2.21 -5.87 7.22
CA ALA A 32 0.86 -5.31 7.34
C ALA A 32 0.15 -5.75 8.63
N GLY A 33 0.24 -7.03 8.99
CA GLY A 33 -0.33 -7.55 10.25
C GLY A 33 0.36 -6.98 11.49
N ALA A 34 1.68 -6.77 11.45
CA ALA A 34 2.38 -6.09 12.53
C ALA A 34 1.95 -4.62 12.66
N ALA A 35 1.84 -3.90 11.52
CA ALA A 35 1.37 -2.52 11.50
C ALA A 35 -0.04 -2.40 12.07
N GLN A 36 -0.95 -3.28 11.66
CA GLN A 36 -2.31 -3.28 12.14
C GLN A 36 -2.43 -3.62 13.63
N ALA A 37 -1.67 -4.61 14.11
CA ALA A 37 -1.64 -4.95 15.53
C ALA A 37 -1.16 -3.78 16.40
N VAL A 38 -0.11 -3.09 15.96
CA VAL A 38 0.40 -1.90 16.67
C VAL A 38 -0.64 -0.79 16.64
N VAL A 39 -1.17 -0.42 15.46
CA VAL A 39 -2.20 0.63 15.34
C VAL A 39 -3.42 0.34 16.21
N ALA A 40 -3.92 -0.91 16.22
CA ALA A 40 -5.04 -1.32 17.05
C ALA A 40 -4.73 -1.23 18.56
N SER A 41 -3.47 -1.42 18.95
CA SER A 41 -3.04 -1.36 20.36
C SER A 41 -2.96 0.07 20.93
N TYR A 42 -2.94 1.11 20.09
CA TYR A 42 -2.85 2.51 20.56
C TYR A 42 -4.16 3.01 21.19
N GLY A 43 -5.28 2.29 21.01
CA GLY A 43 -6.55 2.61 21.68
C GLY A 43 -7.12 3.97 21.27
N TYR A 44 -6.97 4.34 20.00
CA TYR A 44 -7.53 5.59 19.47
C TYR A 44 -9.04 5.65 19.67
N ALA A 45 -9.56 6.85 19.95
CA ALA A 45 -11.01 7.06 20.13
C ALA A 45 -11.81 6.67 18.88
N ASN A 46 -11.23 6.84 17.69
CA ASN A 46 -11.75 6.35 16.42
C ASN A 46 -10.71 5.42 15.79
N GLU A 47 -11.11 4.20 15.43
CA GLU A 47 -10.23 3.26 14.75
C GLU A 47 -9.88 3.77 13.34
N PRO A 48 -8.59 3.82 12.96
CA PRO A 48 -8.18 4.22 11.62
C PRO A 48 -8.68 3.23 10.56
N VAL A 49 -9.04 3.74 9.39
CA VAL A 49 -9.36 2.91 8.22
C VAL A 49 -8.08 2.22 7.75
N PHE A 50 -7.99 0.90 7.96
CA PHE A 50 -6.83 0.11 7.57
C PHE A 50 -7.04 -0.53 6.20
N THR A 51 -6.16 -0.21 5.24
CA THR A 51 -6.23 -0.67 3.85
C THR A 51 -5.03 -1.53 3.49
N ILE A 52 -5.29 -2.77 3.08
CA ILE A 52 -4.27 -3.69 2.55
C ILE A 52 -4.06 -3.42 1.05
N LEU A 53 -2.80 -3.37 0.62
CA LEU A 53 -2.43 -3.17 -0.78
C LEU A 53 -1.66 -4.40 -1.31
N GLU A 54 -2.14 -5.02 -2.38
CA GLU A 54 -1.47 -6.18 -3.01
C GLU A 54 -1.18 -5.93 -4.49
N ALA A 55 -0.20 -6.67 -5.01
CA ALA A 55 -0.02 -6.81 -6.44
C ALA A 55 -1.18 -7.64 -7.04
N SER A 56 -1.76 -7.19 -8.14
CA SER A 56 -2.92 -7.85 -8.74
C SER A 56 -2.67 -9.28 -9.22
N THR A 57 -1.42 -9.62 -9.53
CA THR A 57 -1.00 -10.98 -9.89
C THR A 57 -0.71 -11.87 -8.68
N ALA A 58 -0.60 -11.30 -7.47
CA ALA A 58 -0.31 -11.97 -6.21
C ALA A 58 -1.26 -11.50 -5.09
N ASN A 59 -2.56 -11.41 -5.38
CA ASN A 59 -3.58 -10.79 -4.53
C ASN A 59 -4.28 -11.78 -3.59
N CYS A 60 -3.49 -12.54 -2.83
CA CYS A 60 -3.98 -13.61 -1.96
C CYS A 60 -4.94 -13.12 -0.85
N PHE A 61 -4.70 -11.96 -0.23
CA PHE A 61 -5.63 -11.35 0.72
C PHE A 61 -6.94 -10.95 0.06
N PHE A 62 -6.89 -10.28 -1.10
CA PHE A 62 -8.08 -9.87 -1.84
C PHE A 62 -8.99 -11.06 -2.10
N ARG A 63 -8.43 -12.15 -2.65
CA ARG A 63 -9.17 -13.40 -2.92
C ARG A 63 -9.68 -14.06 -1.65
N SER A 64 -8.90 -13.99 -0.58
CA SER A 64 -9.28 -14.58 0.71
C SER A 64 -10.43 -13.84 1.37
N PHE A 65 -10.46 -12.51 1.27
CA PHE A 65 -11.59 -11.69 1.70
C PHE A 65 -12.85 -11.97 0.89
N GLU A 66 -12.74 -12.12 -0.44
CA GLU A 66 -13.89 -12.50 -1.29
C GLU A 66 -14.50 -13.84 -0.87
N GLN A 67 -13.67 -14.81 -0.45
CA GLN A 67 -14.13 -16.16 -0.09
C GLN A 67 -14.37 -16.37 1.41
N GLY A 68 -14.03 -15.39 2.27
CA GLY A 68 -14.12 -15.51 3.73
C GLY A 68 -13.16 -16.54 4.35
N LYS A 69 -12.15 -17.00 3.61
CA LYS A 69 -11.16 -18.00 4.05
C LYS A 69 -9.83 -17.78 3.33
N MET A 70 -8.72 -18.28 3.87
CA MET A 70 -7.43 -18.20 3.17
C MET A 70 -7.47 -18.93 1.83
N VAL A 71 -7.04 -18.25 0.78
CA VAL A 71 -6.96 -18.70 -0.60
C VAL A 71 -5.53 -18.49 -1.09
N ALA A 72 -4.94 -19.56 -1.62
CA ALA A 72 -3.67 -19.47 -2.32
C ALA A 72 -3.90 -19.01 -3.77
N VAL A 73 -3.06 -18.10 -4.25
CA VAL A 73 -2.98 -17.67 -5.65
C VAL A 73 -1.76 -18.36 -6.26
N GLY A 74 -2.00 -19.23 -7.23
CA GLY A 74 -0.94 -19.97 -7.95
C GLY A 74 -0.61 -19.36 -9.30
N GLY A 75 0.28 -20.03 -10.04
CA GLY A 75 0.75 -19.60 -11.36
C GLY A 75 1.96 -18.68 -11.30
N GLU A 76 2.21 -17.99 -12.41
CA GLU A 76 3.31 -17.04 -12.57
C GLU A 76 2.96 -15.72 -11.88
N LEU A 77 3.52 -15.48 -10.68
CA LEU A 77 3.29 -14.26 -9.88
C LEU A 77 4.13 -13.08 -10.37
N ASN A 78 4.13 -12.85 -11.68
CA ASN A 78 4.96 -11.83 -12.32
C ASN A 78 4.43 -10.43 -11.97
N THR A 79 5.20 -9.68 -11.20
CA THR A 79 4.96 -8.29 -10.85
C THR A 79 6.30 -7.58 -10.65
N ILE A 80 6.36 -6.28 -10.92
CA ILE A 80 7.50 -5.47 -10.53
C ILE A 80 7.67 -5.36 -9.01
N MET A 81 6.61 -5.58 -8.24
CA MET A 81 6.57 -5.49 -6.78
C MET A 81 7.11 -6.79 -6.16
N ALA A 82 8.40 -7.05 -6.34
CA ALA A 82 9.04 -8.32 -5.95
C ALA A 82 8.84 -8.67 -4.47
N GLY A 83 8.80 -7.68 -3.58
CA GLY A 83 8.52 -7.88 -2.15
C GLY A 83 7.08 -8.30 -1.84
N LEU A 84 6.16 -8.15 -2.80
CA LEU A 84 4.73 -8.48 -2.67
C LEU A 84 4.32 -9.72 -3.48
N ALA A 85 5.24 -10.32 -4.25
CA ALA A 85 4.98 -11.47 -5.11
C ALA A 85 4.82 -12.78 -4.31
N CYS A 86 3.76 -12.88 -3.51
CA CYS A 86 3.47 -14.04 -2.65
C CYS A 86 2.07 -14.60 -2.94
N GLY A 87 1.99 -15.91 -3.16
CA GLY A 87 0.72 -16.59 -3.44
C GLY A 87 -0.06 -17.01 -2.19
N GLU A 88 0.57 -17.04 -1.02
CA GLU A 88 0.00 -17.59 0.21
C GLU A 88 0.09 -16.61 1.37
N ILE A 89 -0.97 -16.56 2.17
CA ILE A 89 -1.04 -15.71 3.36
C ILE A 89 -0.32 -16.38 4.52
N ASN A 90 0.45 -15.61 5.30
CA ASN A 90 0.92 -16.04 6.61
C ASN A 90 -0.30 -16.19 7.55
N PRO A 91 -0.57 -17.39 8.10
CA PRO A 91 -1.73 -17.61 8.97
C PRO A 91 -1.80 -16.67 10.19
N LEU A 92 -0.65 -16.31 10.77
CA LEU A 92 -0.60 -15.36 11.89
C LEU A 92 -1.00 -13.95 11.46
N ALA A 93 -0.63 -13.54 10.24
CA ALA A 93 -1.05 -12.26 9.70
C ALA A 93 -2.54 -12.29 9.34
N TRP A 94 -3.06 -13.40 8.82
CA TRP A 94 -4.49 -13.57 8.51
C TRP A 94 -5.38 -13.33 9.73
N ASP A 95 -5.05 -13.91 10.88
CA ASP A 95 -5.86 -13.78 12.08
C ASP A 95 -5.94 -12.35 12.61
N ILE A 96 -4.95 -11.51 12.31
CA ILE A 96 -4.98 -10.08 12.61
C ILE A 96 -5.74 -9.34 11.49
N ILE A 97 -5.30 -9.49 10.25
CA ILE A 97 -5.78 -8.72 9.10
C ILE A 97 -7.27 -8.93 8.84
N LYS A 98 -7.75 -10.17 8.92
CA LYS A 98 -9.15 -10.49 8.61
C LYS A 98 -10.16 -9.79 9.53
N ASN A 99 -9.75 -9.47 10.76
CA ASN A 99 -10.63 -8.95 11.80
C ASN A 99 -10.65 -7.42 11.87
N TYR A 100 -9.60 -6.76 11.40
CA TYR A 100 -9.40 -5.32 11.62
C TYR A 100 -9.25 -4.51 10.31
N SER A 101 -9.16 -5.15 9.13
CA SER A 101 -8.96 -4.42 7.88
C SER A 101 -10.28 -3.95 7.29
N SER A 102 -10.33 -2.69 6.91
CA SER A 102 -11.52 -2.07 6.30
C SER A 102 -11.59 -2.32 4.80
N PHE A 103 -10.43 -2.32 4.13
CA PHE A 103 -10.33 -2.46 2.68
C PHE A 103 -9.13 -3.30 2.27
N CYS A 104 -9.24 -3.92 1.10
CA CYS A 104 -8.15 -4.58 0.42
C CYS A 104 -8.18 -4.18 -1.07
N LEU A 105 -7.06 -3.69 -1.58
CA LEU A 105 -6.90 -3.25 -2.96
C LEU A 105 -5.93 -4.16 -3.71
N SER A 106 -6.39 -4.69 -4.83
CA SER A 106 -5.58 -5.45 -5.78
C SER A 106 -5.12 -4.53 -6.92
N CYS A 107 -3.85 -4.11 -6.87
CA CYS A 107 -3.31 -3.05 -7.71
C CYS A 107 -2.44 -3.61 -8.85
N ARG A 108 -2.62 -3.07 -10.06
CA ARG A 108 -1.73 -3.38 -11.18
C ARG A 108 -0.38 -2.68 -10.99
N ASP A 109 0.68 -3.21 -11.61
CA ASP A 109 2.05 -2.72 -11.52
C ASP A 109 2.21 -1.24 -11.86
N GLU A 110 1.43 -0.73 -12.81
CA GLU A 110 1.51 0.68 -13.20
C GLU A 110 1.10 1.61 -12.06
N VAL A 111 0.26 1.14 -11.13
CA VAL A 111 -0.09 1.90 -9.91
C VAL A 111 1.18 2.16 -9.10
N SER A 112 1.99 1.13 -8.84
CA SER A 112 3.22 1.33 -8.08
C SER A 112 4.24 2.18 -8.85
N ALA A 113 4.41 1.93 -10.15
CA ALA A 113 5.27 2.76 -11.01
C ALA A 113 4.87 4.25 -11.01
N LEU A 114 3.57 4.55 -10.92
CA LEU A 114 3.08 5.92 -10.70
C LEU A 114 3.50 6.46 -9.33
N GLY A 115 3.35 5.66 -8.27
CA GLY A 115 3.79 6.03 -6.93
C GLY A 115 5.27 6.37 -6.85
N MET A 116 6.13 5.57 -7.50
CA MET A 116 7.57 5.82 -7.55
C MET A 116 7.86 7.20 -8.16
N ARG A 117 7.11 7.57 -9.20
CA ARG A 117 7.23 8.88 -9.87
C ARG A 117 6.67 10.02 -9.04
N ILE A 118 5.52 9.85 -8.39
CA ILE A 118 4.91 10.89 -7.53
C ILE A 118 5.83 11.20 -6.36
N TRP A 119 6.32 10.18 -5.66
CA TRP A 119 7.20 10.35 -4.50
C TRP A 119 8.62 10.79 -4.90
N GLY A 120 9.10 10.35 -6.06
CA GLY A 120 10.40 10.77 -6.60
C GLY A 120 10.42 12.16 -7.25
N ASN A 121 9.24 12.72 -7.57
CA ASN A 121 9.05 14.05 -8.14
C ASN A 121 7.87 14.76 -7.44
N PRO A 122 8.09 15.22 -6.19
CA PRO A 122 7.03 15.71 -5.31
C PRO A 122 6.43 17.05 -5.77
N LEU A 123 5.27 17.40 -5.20
CA LEU A 123 4.60 18.67 -5.47
C LEU A 123 5.11 19.77 -4.52
N GLY A 124 5.33 20.97 -5.05
CA GLY A 124 5.66 22.15 -4.24
C GLY A 124 6.94 21.97 -3.42
N SER A 125 6.80 22.02 -2.09
CA SER A 125 7.90 21.90 -1.13
C SER A 125 7.94 20.54 -0.42
N ASP A 126 7.12 19.57 -0.85
CA ASP A 126 7.12 18.23 -0.25
C ASP A 126 8.49 17.56 -0.45
N GLU A 127 8.91 16.78 0.55
CA GLU A 127 10.20 16.09 0.48
C GLU A 127 10.19 14.99 -0.58
N LYS A 128 11.30 14.88 -1.30
CA LYS A 128 11.51 13.80 -2.25
C LYS A 128 11.77 12.49 -1.52
N ILE A 129 11.06 11.44 -1.91
CA ILE A 129 11.25 10.09 -1.37
C ILE A 129 11.68 9.16 -2.51
N ILE A 130 12.82 8.48 -2.33
CA ILE A 130 13.22 7.37 -3.21
C ILE A 130 12.46 6.13 -2.71
N SER A 131 11.56 5.62 -3.54
CA SER A 131 10.72 4.47 -3.20
C SER A 131 10.72 3.45 -4.33
N GLY A 132 11.12 2.23 -4.00
CA GLY A 132 11.17 1.11 -4.93
C GLY A 132 9.78 0.57 -5.26
N GLU A 133 9.77 -0.45 -6.11
CA GLU A 133 8.54 -0.96 -6.72
C GLU A 133 7.53 -1.47 -5.69
N SER A 134 7.94 -2.13 -4.61
CA SER A 134 7.02 -2.62 -3.57
C SER A 134 6.66 -1.54 -2.54
N GLY A 135 7.56 -0.57 -2.36
CA GLY A 135 7.38 0.55 -1.43
C GLY A 135 6.33 1.55 -1.91
N ALA A 136 6.25 1.78 -3.22
CA ALA A 136 5.57 2.93 -3.78
C ALA A 136 4.08 2.77 -4.08
N ILE A 137 3.53 1.56 -3.92
CA ILE A 137 2.12 1.25 -4.27
C ILE A 137 1.12 2.23 -3.62
N GLY A 138 1.38 2.65 -2.39
CA GLY A 138 0.56 3.65 -1.68
C GLY A 138 0.48 4.99 -2.41
N GLY A 139 1.62 5.53 -2.86
CA GLY A 139 1.66 6.78 -3.63
C GLY A 139 0.87 6.69 -4.93
N GLY A 140 0.89 5.52 -5.56
CA GLY A 140 0.10 5.21 -6.75
C GLY A 140 -1.42 5.26 -6.52
N VAL A 141 -1.87 4.64 -5.43
CA VAL A 141 -3.29 4.64 -5.03
C VAL A 141 -3.78 6.07 -4.84
N ILE A 142 -3.00 6.91 -4.15
CA ILE A 142 -3.34 8.31 -3.92
C ILE A 142 -3.35 9.13 -5.20
N GLY A 143 -2.37 8.92 -6.08
CA GLY A 143 -2.34 9.53 -7.40
C GLY A 143 -3.58 9.24 -8.24
N LEU A 144 -4.32 8.16 -7.95
CA LEU A 144 -5.47 7.71 -8.73
C LEU A 144 -6.83 7.93 -8.07
N LEU A 145 -6.89 8.58 -6.90
CA LEU A 145 -8.16 8.89 -6.22
C LEU A 145 -9.15 9.64 -7.13
N GLY A 146 -8.66 10.57 -7.95
CA GLY A 146 -9.49 11.34 -8.89
C GLY A 146 -9.92 10.56 -10.14
N LYS A 147 -9.23 9.46 -10.47
CA LYS A 147 -9.54 8.63 -11.65
C LYS A 147 -10.76 7.75 -11.38
N TYR A 148 -10.82 7.15 -10.19
CA TYR A 148 -11.88 6.23 -9.77
C TYR A 148 -12.91 6.96 -8.90
N HIS A 149 -14.07 7.28 -9.49
CA HIS A 149 -15.08 8.17 -8.90
C HIS A 149 -15.50 7.81 -7.46
N ASN A 150 -15.56 6.52 -7.12
CA ASN A 150 -15.95 6.09 -5.78
C ASN A 150 -14.77 5.83 -4.85
N LEU A 151 -13.53 5.69 -5.34
CA LEU A 151 -12.42 5.23 -4.49
C LEU A 151 -12.17 6.16 -3.30
N LYS A 152 -12.23 7.48 -3.52
CA LYS A 152 -12.11 8.47 -2.43
C LYS A 152 -13.24 8.32 -1.40
N THR A 153 -14.47 8.14 -1.88
CA THR A 153 -15.67 7.99 -1.04
C THR A 153 -15.68 6.67 -0.29
N ASP A 154 -15.35 5.57 -0.97
CA ASP A 154 -15.28 4.22 -0.42
C ASP A 154 -14.23 4.18 0.69
N LEU A 155 -13.04 4.74 0.45
CA LEU A 155 -11.99 4.88 1.46
C LEU A 155 -12.32 5.91 2.55
N LYS A 156 -13.46 6.60 2.50
CA LYS A 156 -13.91 7.62 3.47
C LYS A 156 -12.97 8.82 3.61
N LEU A 157 -12.23 9.14 2.54
CA LEU A 157 -11.26 10.22 2.52
C LEU A 157 -11.94 11.60 2.40
N ASN A 158 -11.58 12.49 3.29
CA ASN A 158 -12.04 13.88 3.34
C ASN A 158 -10.86 14.83 3.64
N LYS A 159 -11.14 16.12 3.84
CA LYS A 159 -10.13 17.15 4.09
C LYS A 159 -9.43 17.02 5.47
N ASP A 160 -10.03 16.28 6.39
CA ASP A 160 -9.54 16.06 7.75
C ASP A 160 -8.82 14.69 7.86
N SER A 161 -8.54 14.05 6.72
CA SER A 161 -7.90 12.73 6.67
C SER A 161 -6.39 12.83 6.79
N VAL A 162 -5.85 12.25 7.86
CA VAL A 162 -4.42 11.98 8.09
C VAL A 162 -4.09 10.57 7.60
N MET A 163 -3.21 10.46 6.61
CA MET A 163 -2.93 9.20 5.89
C MET A 163 -1.50 8.73 6.17
N LEU A 164 -1.34 7.53 6.73
CA LEU A 164 -0.04 6.92 7.00
C LEU A 164 0.30 5.87 5.94
N PHE A 165 1.51 5.95 5.40
CA PHE A 165 2.08 5.00 4.43
C PHE A 165 3.44 4.50 4.91
N PHE A 166 3.82 3.30 4.48
CA PHE A 166 5.15 2.75 4.73
C PHE A 166 5.91 2.60 3.42
N ASN A 167 6.98 3.39 3.26
CA ASN A 167 7.94 3.17 2.18
C ASN A 167 8.91 2.05 2.59
N THR A 168 8.62 0.81 2.19
CA THR A 168 9.36 -0.38 2.67
C THR A 168 10.71 -0.59 2.01
N GLU A 169 11.00 0.11 0.91
CA GLU A 169 12.27 -0.04 0.19
C GLU A 169 12.60 1.21 -0.65
N GLY A 170 13.90 1.49 -0.82
CA GLY A 170 14.41 2.47 -1.78
C GLY A 170 14.59 1.89 -3.18
N ASP A 171 15.55 2.38 -3.95
CA ASP A 171 15.91 1.89 -5.27
C ASP A 171 16.76 0.60 -5.20
N THR A 172 16.21 -0.46 -4.61
CA THR A 172 16.89 -1.76 -4.46
C THR A 172 17.35 -2.37 -5.78
N PHE A 173 16.71 -1.99 -6.89
CA PHE A 173 17.19 -2.23 -8.25
C PHE A 173 17.33 -0.91 -9.04
N PRO A 174 18.50 -0.24 -8.99
CA PRO A 174 18.67 1.12 -9.50
C PRO A 174 18.38 1.31 -11.00
N ASP A 175 18.73 0.33 -11.84
CA ASP A 175 18.52 0.41 -13.28
C ASP A 175 17.02 0.38 -13.60
N LYS A 176 16.29 -0.58 -13.04
CA LYS A 176 14.84 -0.67 -13.20
C LYS A 176 14.11 0.51 -12.58
N TYR A 177 14.59 1.02 -11.44
CA TYR A 177 14.09 2.27 -10.87
C TYR A 177 14.17 3.41 -11.89
N ARG A 178 15.33 3.60 -12.55
CA ARG A 178 15.53 4.64 -13.57
C ARG A 178 14.70 4.40 -14.83
N ASP A 179 14.55 3.16 -15.27
CA ASP A 179 13.66 2.82 -16.40
C ASP A 179 12.22 3.25 -16.11
N ILE A 180 11.76 3.14 -14.86
CA ILE A 180 10.44 3.59 -14.43
C ILE A 180 10.39 5.12 -14.29
N VAL A 181 11.26 5.73 -13.48
CA VAL A 181 11.11 7.14 -13.12
C VAL A 181 11.60 8.11 -14.19
N TRP A 182 12.54 7.70 -15.04
CA TRP A 182 13.05 8.51 -16.15
C TRP A 182 12.56 7.99 -17.50
N GLY A 183 12.66 6.67 -17.72
CA GLY A 183 12.30 6.03 -18.99
C GLY A 183 10.79 5.92 -19.25
N GLY A 184 9.96 6.13 -18.22
CA GLY A 184 8.52 6.09 -18.36
C GLY A 184 7.94 4.67 -18.45
N LEU A 185 8.70 3.63 -18.05
CA LEU A 185 8.21 2.25 -18.02
C LEU A 185 6.91 2.15 -17.18
N LEU A 186 5.98 1.29 -17.60
CA LEU A 186 4.66 1.09 -17.00
C LEU A 186 3.86 2.40 -16.84
N PRO A 187 3.50 3.08 -17.95
CA PRO A 187 2.78 4.35 -17.88
C PRO A 187 1.35 4.17 -17.36
N VAL A 188 0.87 5.14 -16.58
CA VAL A 188 -0.54 5.21 -16.18
C VAL A 188 -1.22 6.35 -16.94
N GLU A 189 -2.39 6.08 -17.49
CA GLU A 189 -3.26 7.15 -17.99
C GLU A 189 -3.82 7.94 -16.80
N PHE A 190 -3.13 9.04 -16.46
CA PHE A 190 -3.35 9.81 -15.25
C PHE A 190 -4.55 10.78 -15.33
N ARG A 191 -4.87 11.29 -16.53
CA ARG A 191 -5.99 12.23 -16.74
C ARG A 191 -7.18 11.50 -17.38
N ARG A 192 -8.41 11.81 -16.93
CA ARG A 192 -9.59 11.58 -17.76
C ARG A 192 -9.47 12.47 -19.00
N ARG A 193 -9.42 11.88 -20.19
CA ARG A 193 -9.54 12.63 -21.45
C ARG A 193 -10.96 13.18 -21.53
N ASN A 194 -11.16 14.39 -21.02
CA ASN A 194 -12.29 15.21 -21.42
C ASN A 194 -11.81 16.01 -22.63
N TYR A 195 -12.03 15.46 -23.83
CA TYR A 195 -12.02 16.26 -25.06
C TYR A 195 -13.33 17.04 -25.16
#